data_AF-A0A5P9JAE2-F1
#
_entry.id   AF-A0A5P9JAE2-F1
#
_cell.length_a   1.000
_cell.length_b   1.000
_cell.length_c   1.000
_cell.angle_alpha   90.00
_cell.angle_beta   90.00
_cell.angle_gamma   90.00
#
_symmetry.space_group_name_H-M   'P 1'
#
loop_
_entity.id
_entity.type
_entity.pdbx_description
1 polymer ?
#
loop_
_entity_poly.entity_id
_entity_poly.type
_entity_poly.pdbx_seq_one_letter_code
_entity_poly.pdbx_strand_id
1 'polypeptide(L)'
;MFQSFDTQGDREAGPERLIALRGAMADAGLDAFLIPRADAHQGEYVAPRDARLQWLTGFTGSAGFAAVTADHAALFVDGRYTVQGRDQVAEVFDVLRHPTTKLGDWLADHLPQGAQVGFDPWLHTRAEIDALRERLGPEIGVVPVTPNPLDTIWSNQPAPPQGLARAFPTNIAGATRSEKIALVCDTLEADGHAVAVLSLPDSLCWLLNIRGSDIPRNPVVHAFATVEAATQEVRLFCDSAKLRDLDLGLPVFAPDAIVQSLAYLSGPVRLDRDSAPYLFGQALEDADVNIAWAADPCLLPKARKTDAEIDASRTAHLRDGAAMCAFLHWVHQAERRVLAGERITEIDVVVALEDFRGADDALRDISFETIAGSGPHGAIVHYRVTQETDRALAPGELLLVDSGGQYDDGTTDITRTIAIGTPGAAEIAAFTRVLQGMIAVSRARWPKGLAGRDLDALARAPLWMAGQDYDHGTGHGVGVHLSVHEGPQRLSRSGEITLDPGMILSNEPGYYRAGAFGIRIENLVVVTPAPDLPDQDDREMLSFETLTWAPIDRRLIDVDALSPAERAWIDTYHAGVAQRMAGRLSPDVAAWLGEVTRPL
;
A
#
# COMPACT_ATOMS: atom_id res chain seq x y z
N MET A 1 15.46 11.19 11.53
CA MET A 1 15.22 9.74 11.37
C MET A 1 13.73 9.49 11.54
N PHE A 2 13.10 8.96 10.50
CA PHE A 2 11.67 8.75 10.43
C PHE A 2 11.32 7.33 10.88
N GLN A 3 12.10 6.31 10.53
CA GLN A 3 11.87 4.92 10.98
C GLN A 3 12.79 4.46 12.13
N SER A 4 12.40 3.38 12.82
CA SER A 4 13.25 2.66 13.79
C SER A 4 13.79 1.38 13.15
N PHE A 5 14.95 0.92 13.64
CA PHE A 5 15.58 -0.34 13.24
C PHE A 5 15.52 -1.41 14.34
N ASP A 6 14.69 -1.18 15.36
CA ASP A 6 14.43 -2.18 16.39
C ASP A 6 13.67 -3.36 15.79
N THR A 7 14.05 -4.58 16.18
CA THR A 7 13.31 -5.78 15.79
C THR A 7 11.88 -5.67 16.29
N GLN A 8 10.93 -5.60 15.34
CA GLN A 8 9.51 -5.58 15.66
C GLN A 8 8.94 -7.00 15.69
N GLY A 9 7.99 -7.22 16.60
CA GLY A 9 7.41 -8.55 16.84
C GLY A 9 8.21 -9.35 17.87
N ASP A 10 7.55 -10.33 18.46
CA ASP A 10 8.13 -11.16 19.53
C ASP A 10 7.78 -12.62 19.24
N ARG A 11 8.66 -13.28 18.48
CA ARG A 11 8.56 -14.68 18.08
C ARG A 11 8.41 -15.59 19.31
N GLU A 12 9.19 -15.34 20.34
CA GLU A 12 9.32 -16.19 21.52
C GLU A 12 8.10 -16.12 22.44
N ALA A 13 7.36 -15.01 22.44
CA ALA A 13 6.10 -14.91 23.18
C ALA A 13 4.92 -15.60 22.51
N GLY A 14 5.01 -15.93 21.22
CA GLY A 14 3.93 -16.56 20.44
C GLY A 14 3.32 -17.82 21.09
N PRO A 15 4.12 -18.80 21.55
CA PRO A 15 3.62 -20.01 22.20
C PRO A 15 2.78 -19.75 23.46
N GLU A 16 3.22 -18.87 24.36
CA GLU A 16 2.46 -18.56 25.57
C GLU A 16 1.16 -17.82 25.26
N ARG A 17 1.21 -16.86 24.31
CA ARG A 17 0.02 -16.13 23.83
C ARG A 17 -1.00 -17.05 23.16
N LEU A 18 -0.53 -18.05 22.40
CA LEU A 18 -1.39 -19.05 21.77
C LEU A 18 -2.14 -19.91 22.81
N ILE A 19 -1.46 -20.33 23.88
CA ILE A 19 -2.09 -21.08 24.98
C ILE A 19 -3.17 -20.22 25.66
N ALA A 20 -2.87 -18.97 25.97
CA ALA A 20 -3.83 -18.05 26.56
C ALA A 20 -5.05 -17.82 25.65
N LEU A 21 -4.83 -17.67 24.34
CA LEU A 21 -5.91 -17.48 23.36
C LEU A 21 -6.83 -18.70 23.29
N ARG A 22 -6.28 -19.93 23.30
CA ARG A 22 -7.08 -21.16 23.35
C ARG A 22 -7.94 -21.25 24.60
N GLY A 23 -7.42 -20.79 25.75
CA GLY A 23 -8.20 -20.65 26.98
C GLY A 23 -9.39 -19.69 26.80
N ALA A 24 -9.14 -18.49 26.28
CA ALA A 24 -10.17 -17.50 26.01
C ALA A 24 -11.21 -17.97 24.97
N MET A 25 -10.78 -18.73 23.96
CA MET A 25 -11.67 -19.36 22.97
C MET A 25 -12.58 -20.40 23.63
N ALA A 26 -12.04 -21.26 24.49
CA ALA A 26 -12.83 -22.27 25.21
C ALA A 26 -13.87 -21.62 26.14
N ASP A 27 -13.50 -20.55 26.85
CA ASP A 27 -14.42 -19.78 27.69
C ASP A 27 -15.54 -19.11 26.86
N ALA A 28 -15.26 -18.75 25.61
CA ALA A 28 -16.23 -18.20 24.65
C ALA A 28 -17.03 -19.29 23.88
N GLY A 29 -16.75 -20.58 24.11
CA GLY A 29 -17.41 -21.69 23.42
C GLY A 29 -17.06 -21.81 21.94
N LEU A 30 -15.82 -21.46 21.56
CA LEU A 30 -15.33 -21.48 20.18
C LEU A 30 -14.35 -22.63 19.95
N ASP A 31 -14.47 -23.27 18.79
CA ASP A 31 -13.54 -24.32 18.34
C ASP A 31 -12.40 -23.74 17.50
N ALA A 32 -12.66 -22.61 16.84
CA ALA A 32 -11.64 -21.84 16.14
C ALA A 32 -11.87 -20.33 16.25
N PHE A 33 -10.81 -19.55 16.06
CA PHE A 33 -10.88 -18.08 16.03
C PHE A 33 -10.02 -17.50 14.90
N LEU A 34 -10.54 -16.50 14.21
CA LEU A 34 -9.86 -15.77 13.14
C LEU A 34 -9.21 -14.50 13.67
N ILE A 35 -7.96 -14.27 13.26
CA ILE A 35 -7.18 -13.08 13.65
C ILE A 35 -6.67 -12.43 12.36
N PRO A 36 -7.40 -11.46 11.80
CA PRO A 36 -6.93 -10.73 10.64
C PRO A 36 -5.77 -9.81 11.05
N ARG A 37 -5.00 -9.35 10.06
CA ARG A 37 -4.17 -8.17 10.29
C ARG A 37 -5.06 -6.93 10.46
N ALA A 38 -6.10 -6.82 9.64
CA ALA A 38 -6.90 -5.60 9.49
C ALA A 38 -7.49 -5.05 10.80
N ASP A 39 -7.71 -3.74 10.81
CA ASP A 39 -8.45 -3.01 11.84
C ASP A 39 -9.88 -2.70 11.38
N ALA A 40 -10.64 -1.94 12.16
CA ALA A 40 -12.01 -1.56 11.81
C ALA A 40 -12.15 -0.68 10.55
N HIS A 41 -11.03 -0.29 9.94
CA HIS A 41 -10.95 0.54 8.76
C HIS A 41 -10.40 -0.22 7.55
N GLN A 42 -10.14 -1.53 7.69
CA GLN A 42 -9.56 -2.39 6.64
C GLN A 42 -8.28 -1.81 6.02
N GLY A 43 -7.51 -1.05 6.80
CA GLY A 43 -6.28 -0.40 6.34
C GLY A 43 -5.13 -1.38 6.12
N GLU A 44 -4.24 -1.06 5.17
CA GLU A 44 -3.00 -1.82 4.96
C GLU A 44 -1.98 -1.61 6.09
N TYR A 45 -2.05 -0.49 6.80
CA TYR A 45 -1.29 -0.21 8.01
C TYR A 45 -2.26 -0.01 9.15
N VAL A 46 -1.99 -0.66 10.29
CA VAL A 46 -2.85 -0.59 11.48
C VAL A 46 -2.13 0.11 12.61
N ALA A 47 -2.90 0.75 13.50
CA ALA A 47 -2.35 1.36 14.70
C ALA A 47 -1.78 0.28 15.64
N PRO A 48 -0.84 0.62 16.55
CA PRO A 48 -0.29 -0.35 17.50
C PRO A 48 -1.32 -1.09 18.34
N ARG A 49 -2.47 -0.45 18.65
CA ARG A 49 -3.60 -1.06 19.36
C ARG A 49 -4.19 -2.25 18.59
N ASP A 50 -4.22 -2.14 17.27
CA ASP A 50 -4.92 -3.06 16.36
C ASP A 50 -3.97 -4.10 15.75
N ALA A 51 -2.68 -4.06 16.09
CA ALA A 51 -1.65 -5.00 15.63
C ALA A 51 -1.77 -6.41 16.27
N ARG A 52 -2.98 -6.97 16.32
CA ARG A 52 -3.32 -8.25 16.98
C ARG A 52 -2.59 -9.44 16.36
N LEU A 53 -2.49 -9.50 15.03
CA LEU A 53 -1.75 -10.56 14.34
C LEU A 53 -0.26 -10.56 14.72
N GLN A 54 0.35 -9.37 14.73
CA GLN A 54 1.74 -9.18 15.14
C GLN A 54 1.94 -9.54 16.61
N TRP A 55 1.03 -9.09 17.49
CA TRP A 55 1.11 -9.42 18.90
C TRP A 55 0.97 -10.93 19.13
N LEU A 56 0.05 -11.62 18.46
CA LEU A 56 -0.13 -13.05 18.63
C LEU A 56 1.06 -13.87 18.10
N THR A 57 1.56 -13.53 16.91
CA THR A 57 2.45 -14.42 16.13
C THR A 57 3.90 -13.95 16.05
N GLY A 58 4.15 -12.66 16.24
CA GLY A 58 5.42 -12.00 15.93
C GLY A 58 5.53 -11.51 14.48
N PHE A 59 4.62 -11.88 13.58
CA PHE A 59 4.66 -11.49 12.17
C PHE A 59 4.40 -10.00 11.95
N THR A 60 5.28 -9.31 11.22
CA THR A 60 5.20 -7.86 10.98
C THR A 60 4.86 -7.45 9.55
N GLY A 61 4.54 -8.41 8.68
CA GLY A 61 4.17 -8.12 7.29
C GLY A 61 2.83 -7.36 7.18
N SER A 62 2.65 -6.61 6.09
CA SER A 62 1.44 -5.79 5.87
C SER A 62 0.23 -6.60 5.40
N ALA A 63 0.43 -7.86 4.98
CA ALA A 63 -0.64 -8.76 4.56
C ALA A 63 -0.51 -10.15 5.19
N GLY A 64 -1.59 -10.59 5.81
CA GLY A 64 -1.73 -11.94 6.37
C GLY A 64 -2.89 -12.01 7.36
N PHE A 65 -3.18 -13.23 7.81
CA PHE A 65 -4.14 -13.50 8.88
C PHE A 65 -3.79 -14.83 9.54
N ALA A 66 -4.22 -15.04 10.78
CA ALA A 66 -4.08 -16.30 11.47
C ALA A 66 -5.44 -16.96 11.72
N ALA A 67 -5.42 -18.29 11.76
CA ALA A 67 -6.52 -19.09 12.28
C ALA A 67 -5.98 -20.00 13.39
N VAL A 68 -6.68 -20.05 14.51
CA VAL A 68 -6.32 -20.86 15.67
C VAL A 68 -7.46 -21.81 15.97
N THR A 69 -7.15 -23.10 16.14
CA THR A 69 -8.07 -24.12 16.68
C THR A 69 -7.60 -24.55 18.07
N ALA A 70 -8.34 -25.47 18.71
CA ALA A 70 -7.96 -26.06 19.99
C ALA A 70 -6.55 -26.68 20.01
N ASP A 71 -6.08 -27.21 18.87
CA ASP A 71 -4.84 -27.99 18.75
C ASP A 71 -3.92 -27.55 17.60
N HIS A 72 -4.43 -26.85 16.59
CA HIS A 72 -3.66 -26.29 15.46
C HIS A 72 -3.63 -24.76 15.45
N ALA A 73 -2.65 -24.17 14.77
CA ALA A 73 -2.59 -22.75 14.49
C ALA A 73 -1.82 -22.51 13.19
N ALA A 74 -2.31 -21.59 12.35
CA ALA A 74 -1.67 -21.29 11.08
C ALA A 74 -1.68 -19.78 10.80
N LEU A 75 -0.57 -19.28 10.24
CA LEU A 75 -0.44 -17.97 9.64
C LEU A 75 -0.52 -18.11 8.11
N PHE A 76 -1.46 -17.40 7.50
CA PHE A 76 -1.65 -17.34 6.05
C PHE A 76 -1.04 -16.05 5.49
N VAL A 77 -0.12 -16.18 4.54
CA VAL A 77 0.59 -15.03 3.94
C VAL A 77 0.72 -15.18 2.43
N ASP A 78 0.79 -14.05 1.72
CA ASP A 78 1.05 -14.06 0.28
C ASP A 78 2.54 -14.31 -0.06
N GLY A 79 2.85 -14.37 -1.35
CA GLY A 79 4.20 -14.68 -1.85
C GLY A 79 5.30 -13.74 -1.35
N ARG A 80 4.96 -12.47 -1.04
CA ARG A 80 5.92 -11.46 -0.55
C ARG A 80 6.47 -11.81 0.84
N TYR A 81 5.70 -12.57 1.62
CA TYR A 81 5.90 -12.76 3.05
C TYR A 81 6.20 -14.19 3.47
N THR A 82 6.33 -15.14 2.52
CA THR A 82 6.56 -16.55 2.87
C THR A 82 7.89 -16.78 3.58
N VAL A 83 8.95 -16.05 3.20
CA VAL A 83 10.27 -16.13 3.87
C VAL A 83 10.18 -15.44 5.24
N GLN A 84 9.74 -14.17 5.26
CA GLN A 84 9.58 -13.38 6.48
C GLN A 84 8.72 -14.10 7.54
N GLY A 85 7.60 -14.69 7.16
CA GLY A 85 6.70 -15.39 8.07
C GLY A 85 7.38 -16.55 8.80
N ARG A 86 8.23 -17.32 8.11
CA ARG A 86 8.99 -18.44 8.72
C ARG A 86 10.08 -17.98 9.66
N ASP A 87 10.67 -16.81 9.38
CA ASP A 87 11.73 -16.24 10.19
C ASP A 87 11.18 -15.55 11.46
N GLN A 88 9.98 -14.96 11.39
CA GLN A 88 9.41 -14.15 12.48
C GLN A 88 8.47 -14.91 13.42
N VAL A 89 7.95 -16.07 13.02
CA VAL A 89 6.90 -16.78 13.77
C VAL A 89 7.44 -18.08 14.37
N ALA A 90 7.00 -18.39 15.59
CA ALA A 90 7.37 -19.62 16.28
C ALA A 90 6.78 -20.86 15.58
N GLU A 91 7.44 -22.01 15.75
CA GLU A 91 7.06 -23.28 15.09
C GLU A 91 5.67 -23.80 15.47
N VAL A 92 5.05 -23.23 16.51
CA VAL A 92 3.65 -23.54 16.90
C VAL A 92 2.61 -23.02 15.90
N PHE A 93 3.00 -22.15 14.95
CA PHE A 93 2.16 -21.73 13.84
C PHE A 93 2.71 -22.25 12.51
N ASP A 94 1.87 -22.93 11.75
CA ASP A 94 2.20 -23.28 10.36
C ASP A 94 2.16 -22.04 9.47
N VAL A 95 3.21 -21.81 8.66
CA VAL A 95 3.23 -20.70 7.68
C VAL A 95 2.75 -21.19 6.32
N LEU A 96 1.52 -20.83 5.98
CA LEU A 96 0.81 -21.30 4.79
C LEU A 96 0.74 -20.20 3.72
N ARG A 97 1.01 -20.60 2.46
CA ARG A 97 0.94 -19.67 1.32
C ARG A 97 -0.51 -19.46 0.90
N HIS A 98 -1.00 -18.23 1.02
CA HIS A 98 -2.26 -17.74 0.46
C HIS A 98 -2.01 -17.09 -0.92
N PRO A 99 -2.90 -17.22 -1.92
CA PRO A 99 -4.19 -17.91 -1.92
C PRO A 99 -4.12 -19.39 -2.32
N THR A 100 -2.92 -20.00 -2.38
CA THR A 100 -2.75 -21.43 -2.72
C THR A 100 -3.42 -22.34 -1.71
N THR A 101 -3.25 -22.06 -0.42
CA THR A 101 -3.97 -22.71 0.69
C THR A 101 -5.14 -21.82 1.08
N LYS A 102 -6.36 -22.35 1.00
CA LYS A 102 -7.59 -21.61 1.32
C LYS A 102 -7.94 -21.82 2.79
N LEU A 103 -8.33 -20.74 3.48
CA LEU A 103 -8.75 -20.78 4.88
C LEU A 103 -9.90 -21.76 5.12
N GLY A 104 -10.95 -21.72 4.28
CA GLY A 104 -12.10 -22.61 4.43
C GLY A 104 -11.74 -24.10 4.30
N ASP A 105 -10.84 -24.45 3.36
CA ASP A 105 -10.37 -25.84 3.20
C ASP A 105 -9.57 -26.27 4.43
N TRP A 106 -8.65 -25.40 4.89
CA TRP A 106 -7.86 -25.68 6.09
C TRP A 106 -8.75 -25.86 7.32
N LEU A 107 -9.76 -25.02 7.52
CA LEU A 107 -10.69 -25.16 8.64
C LEU A 107 -11.52 -26.45 8.54
N ALA A 108 -12.00 -26.81 7.35
CA ALA A 108 -12.77 -28.04 7.14
C ALA A 108 -11.94 -29.31 7.44
N ASP A 109 -10.64 -29.27 7.15
CA ASP A 109 -9.73 -30.39 7.44
C ASP A 109 -9.41 -30.55 8.95
N HIS A 110 -9.54 -29.48 9.73
CA HIS A 110 -9.12 -29.43 11.14
C HIS A 110 -10.28 -29.31 12.14
N LEU A 111 -11.52 -29.17 11.68
CA LEU A 111 -12.69 -28.99 12.55
C LEU A 111 -13.74 -30.08 12.33
N PRO A 112 -14.38 -30.58 13.40
CA PRO A 112 -15.49 -31.51 13.28
C PRO A 112 -16.76 -30.79 12.81
N GLN A 113 -17.74 -31.57 12.33
CA GLN A 113 -19.10 -31.08 12.11
C GLN A 113 -19.68 -30.52 13.43
N GLY A 114 -20.38 -29.39 13.32
CA GLY A 114 -20.97 -28.65 14.44
C GLY A 114 -20.04 -27.61 15.09
N ALA A 115 -18.76 -27.57 14.69
CA ALA A 115 -17.78 -26.64 15.24
C ALA A 115 -18.18 -25.16 15.03
N GLN A 116 -17.75 -24.29 15.94
CA GLN A 116 -17.97 -22.84 15.89
C GLN A 116 -16.65 -22.10 15.63
N VAL A 117 -16.58 -21.42 14.48
CA VAL A 117 -15.50 -20.51 14.09
C VAL A 117 -15.90 -19.09 14.44
N GLY A 118 -15.24 -18.52 15.44
CA GLY A 118 -15.45 -17.15 15.88
C GLY A 118 -14.65 -16.14 15.06
N PHE A 119 -15.23 -14.94 14.87
CA PHE A 119 -14.53 -13.79 14.31
C PHE A 119 -14.98 -12.50 15.02
N ASP A 120 -14.12 -11.49 15.09
CA ASP A 120 -14.51 -10.17 15.59
C ASP A 120 -15.24 -9.40 14.49
N PRO A 121 -16.52 -9.01 14.67
CA PRO A 121 -17.30 -8.35 13.63
C PRO A 121 -16.80 -6.93 13.29
N TRP A 122 -15.90 -6.35 14.09
CA TRP A 122 -15.23 -5.09 13.73
C TRP A 122 -14.12 -5.28 12.69
N LEU A 123 -13.48 -6.45 12.63
CA LEU A 123 -12.20 -6.64 11.91
C LEU A 123 -12.33 -7.42 10.60
N HIS A 124 -13.55 -7.81 10.26
CA HIS A 124 -13.85 -8.59 9.05
C HIS A 124 -14.96 -7.91 8.25
N THR A 125 -14.94 -8.10 6.95
CA THR A 125 -15.97 -7.58 6.03
C THR A 125 -17.08 -8.58 5.78
N ARG A 126 -18.19 -8.11 5.22
CA ARG A 126 -19.29 -8.98 4.79
C ARG A 126 -18.85 -9.94 3.68
N ALA A 127 -18.04 -9.48 2.74
CA ALA A 127 -17.55 -10.31 1.64
C ALA A 127 -16.70 -11.50 2.14
N GLU A 128 -15.76 -11.25 3.06
CA GLU A 128 -14.89 -12.27 3.62
C GLU A 128 -15.67 -13.36 4.36
N ILE A 129 -16.60 -12.95 5.23
CA ILE A 129 -17.37 -13.90 6.06
C ILE A 129 -18.35 -14.71 5.21
N ASP A 130 -19.01 -14.10 4.23
CA ASP A 130 -19.95 -14.83 3.36
C ASP A 130 -19.20 -15.82 2.46
N ALA A 131 -18.03 -15.46 1.93
CA ALA A 131 -17.18 -16.37 1.16
C ALA A 131 -16.69 -17.55 2.02
N LEU A 132 -16.35 -17.29 3.29
CA LEU A 132 -15.96 -18.34 4.23
C LEU A 132 -17.12 -19.28 4.56
N ARG A 133 -18.32 -18.73 4.82
CA ARG A 133 -19.54 -19.51 5.07
C ARG A 133 -19.92 -20.37 3.87
N GLU A 134 -19.85 -19.82 2.65
CA GLU A 134 -20.10 -20.57 1.42
C GLU A 134 -19.13 -21.75 1.30
N ARG A 135 -17.85 -21.53 1.59
CA ARG A 135 -16.81 -22.56 1.48
C ARG A 135 -16.95 -23.67 2.52
N LEU A 136 -17.29 -23.33 3.76
CA LEU A 136 -17.45 -24.28 4.87
C LEU A 136 -18.80 -25.01 4.83
N GLY A 137 -19.82 -24.42 4.20
CA GLY A 137 -21.18 -24.94 4.21
C GLY A 137 -21.85 -24.80 5.58
N PRO A 138 -23.06 -25.38 5.75
CA PRO A 138 -23.86 -25.21 6.96
C PRO A 138 -23.39 -26.06 8.16
N GLU A 139 -22.40 -26.94 7.96
CA GLU A 139 -21.97 -27.92 8.98
C GLU A 139 -21.02 -27.31 10.02
N ILE A 140 -20.32 -26.23 9.68
CA ILE A 140 -19.42 -25.49 10.58
C ILE A 140 -19.99 -24.08 10.71
N GLY A 141 -20.29 -23.66 11.95
CA GLY A 141 -20.80 -22.33 12.24
C GLY A 141 -19.71 -21.28 12.12
N VAL A 142 -20.03 -20.12 11.52
CA VAL A 142 -19.15 -18.94 11.47
C VAL A 142 -19.87 -17.78 12.13
N VAL A 143 -19.45 -17.44 13.35
CA VAL A 143 -20.21 -16.60 14.28
C VAL A 143 -19.43 -15.35 14.72
N PRO A 144 -20.09 -14.18 14.78
CA PRO A 144 -19.47 -12.99 15.34
C PRO A 144 -19.30 -13.12 16.85
N VAL A 145 -18.20 -12.63 17.40
CA VAL A 145 -17.86 -12.73 18.82
C VAL A 145 -17.44 -11.36 19.36
N THR A 146 -18.07 -10.95 20.46
CA THR A 146 -17.72 -9.74 21.22
C THR A 146 -17.83 -10.02 22.72
N PRO A 147 -16.83 -9.63 23.54
CA PRO A 147 -15.58 -8.96 23.15
C PRO A 147 -14.63 -9.90 22.39
N ASN A 148 -13.63 -9.32 21.71
CA ASN A 148 -12.57 -10.09 21.03
C ASN A 148 -11.80 -10.94 22.05
N PRO A 149 -11.75 -12.29 21.91
CA PRO A 149 -11.03 -13.16 22.83
C PRO A 149 -9.55 -12.80 23.03
N LEU A 150 -8.86 -12.30 21.98
CA LEU A 150 -7.47 -11.89 22.06
C LEU A 150 -7.29 -10.63 22.91
N ASP A 151 -8.21 -9.68 22.83
CA ASP A 151 -8.14 -8.45 23.62
C ASP A 151 -8.30 -8.74 25.13
N THR A 152 -8.98 -9.83 25.50
CA THR A 152 -9.14 -10.22 26.92
C THR A 152 -7.84 -10.70 27.58
N ILE A 153 -6.88 -11.17 26.77
CA ILE A 153 -5.56 -11.66 27.22
C ILE A 153 -4.43 -10.64 26.99
N TRP A 154 -4.67 -9.59 26.21
CA TRP A 154 -3.68 -8.54 25.92
C TRP A 154 -3.71 -7.42 26.98
N SER A 155 -3.22 -7.73 28.18
CA SER A 155 -3.30 -6.84 29.35
C SER A 155 -2.62 -5.46 29.18
N ASN A 156 -1.62 -5.35 28.29
CA ASN A 156 -0.90 -4.11 27.98
C ASN A 156 -1.20 -3.58 26.58
N GLN A 157 -2.42 -3.78 26.07
CA GLN A 157 -2.83 -3.26 24.77
C GLN A 157 -2.65 -1.73 24.68
N PRO A 158 -2.01 -1.21 23.61
CA PRO A 158 -1.87 0.22 23.42
C PRO A 158 -3.21 0.97 23.35
N ALA A 159 -3.19 2.25 23.74
CA ALA A 159 -4.35 3.13 23.59
C ALA A 159 -4.67 3.39 22.10
N PRO A 160 -5.94 3.71 21.77
CA PRO A 160 -6.29 4.09 20.40
C PRO A 160 -5.51 5.33 19.94
N PRO A 161 -5.24 5.46 18.62
CA PRO A 161 -4.48 6.58 18.10
C PRO A 161 -5.20 7.92 18.29
N GLN A 162 -4.43 8.97 18.55
CA GLN A 162 -4.88 10.32 18.90
C GLN A 162 -4.15 11.39 18.06
N GLY A 163 -3.87 11.07 16.79
CA GLY A 163 -3.28 11.99 15.84
C GLY A 163 -4.22 13.16 15.56
N LEU A 164 -3.67 14.37 15.45
CA LEU A 164 -4.48 15.56 15.19
C LEU A 164 -4.89 15.64 13.72
N ALA A 165 -6.15 16.00 13.50
CA ALA A 165 -6.62 16.37 12.19
C ALA A 165 -6.10 17.77 11.83
N ARG A 166 -5.77 17.95 10.55
CA ARG A 166 -5.40 19.23 9.94
C ARG A 166 -6.18 19.42 8.65
N ALA A 167 -6.46 20.67 8.31
CA ALA A 167 -7.06 21.00 7.02
C ALA A 167 -6.09 20.67 5.87
N PHE A 168 -6.64 20.15 4.78
CA PHE A 168 -5.94 19.98 3.51
C PHE A 168 -6.29 21.15 2.59
N PRO A 169 -5.32 21.90 2.04
CA PRO A 169 -5.60 23.13 1.30
C PRO A 169 -6.43 22.90 0.03
N THR A 170 -7.51 23.67 -0.13
CA THR A 170 -8.40 23.58 -1.32
C THR A 170 -7.65 23.83 -2.63
N ASN A 171 -6.64 24.70 -2.64
CA ASN A 171 -5.82 24.97 -3.83
C ASN A 171 -4.96 23.78 -4.26
N ILE A 172 -4.68 22.84 -3.36
CA ILE A 172 -4.03 21.56 -3.67
C ILE A 172 -5.10 20.53 -4.04
N ALA A 173 -6.20 20.46 -3.27
CA ALA A 173 -7.28 19.50 -3.48
C ALA A 173 -8.06 19.69 -4.79
N GLY A 174 -8.01 20.88 -5.41
CA GLY A 174 -8.73 21.23 -6.64
C GLY A 174 -10.26 21.36 -6.49
N ALA A 175 -10.82 20.95 -5.36
CA ALA A 175 -12.24 21.05 -5.03
C ALA A 175 -12.45 21.28 -3.53
N THR A 176 -13.48 22.04 -3.20
CA THR A 176 -13.95 22.26 -1.84
C THR A 176 -14.63 21.00 -1.30
N ARG A 177 -14.72 20.89 0.03
CA ARG A 177 -15.54 19.86 0.69
C ARG A 177 -16.97 19.85 0.18
N SER A 178 -17.60 21.02 0.03
CA SER A 178 -18.99 21.11 -0.42
C SER A 178 -19.19 20.56 -1.83
N GLU A 179 -18.26 20.83 -2.75
CA GLU A 179 -18.29 20.26 -4.11
C GLU A 179 -18.12 18.74 -4.09
N LYS A 180 -17.22 18.21 -3.25
CA LYS A 180 -17.03 16.76 -3.10
C LYS A 180 -18.25 16.07 -2.49
N ILE A 181 -18.88 16.67 -1.48
CA ILE A 181 -20.12 16.16 -0.88
C ILE A 181 -21.24 16.16 -1.91
N ALA A 182 -21.42 17.24 -2.68
CA ALA A 182 -22.42 17.31 -3.74
C ALA A 182 -22.21 16.19 -4.78
N LEU A 183 -20.96 15.97 -5.24
CA LEU A 183 -20.63 14.89 -6.17
C LEU A 183 -20.99 13.49 -5.62
N VAL A 184 -20.70 13.24 -4.35
CA VAL A 184 -21.07 11.98 -3.68
C VAL A 184 -22.58 11.86 -3.59
N CYS A 185 -23.29 12.91 -3.20
CA CYS A 185 -24.76 12.90 -3.09
C CYS A 185 -25.42 12.68 -4.45
N ASP A 186 -24.96 13.33 -5.52
CA ASP A 186 -25.45 13.11 -6.88
C ASP A 186 -25.31 11.65 -7.30
N THR A 187 -24.21 11.00 -6.91
CA THR A 187 -24.00 9.54 -7.14
C THR A 187 -25.01 8.71 -6.36
N LEU A 188 -25.27 9.05 -5.09
CA LEU A 188 -26.25 8.35 -4.28
C LEU A 188 -27.66 8.51 -4.82
N GLU A 189 -28.06 9.71 -5.23
CA GLU A 189 -29.36 9.98 -5.83
C GLU A 189 -29.56 9.22 -7.15
N ALA A 190 -28.52 9.20 -8.01
CA ALA A 190 -28.56 8.46 -9.27
C ALA A 190 -28.73 6.95 -9.06
N ASP A 191 -28.14 6.40 -8.00
CA ASP A 191 -28.26 4.99 -7.62
C ASP A 191 -29.53 4.69 -6.79
N GLY A 192 -30.28 5.72 -6.37
CA GLY A 192 -31.47 5.57 -5.53
C GLY A 192 -31.16 5.25 -4.06
N HIS A 193 -29.97 5.63 -3.57
CA HIS A 193 -29.53 5.44 -2.19
C HIS A 193 -29.74 6.71 -1.36
N ALA A 194 -30.26 6.56 -0.14
CA ALA A 194 -30.58 7.69 0.73
C ALA A 194 -29.36 8.17 1.55
N VAL A 195 -28.55 7.22 2.03
CA VAL A 195 -27.40 7.48 2.91
C VAL A 195 -26.24 6.59 2.49
N ALA A 196 -25.01 7.09 2.56
CA ALA A 196 -23.80 6.26 2.52
C ALA A 196 -23.11 6.21 3.88
N VAL A 197 -22.59 5.04 4.24
CA VAL A 197 -21.72 4.85 5.40
C VAL A 197 -20.28 4.72 4.91
N LEU A 198 -19.39 5.59 5.39
CA LEU A 198 -17.97 5.60 5.05
C LEU A 198 -17.17 4.96 6.19
N SER A 199 -16.55 3.81 5.91
CA SER A 199 -15.65 3.12 6.85
C SER A 199 -14.17 3.46 6.65
N LEU A 200 -13.81 3.88 5.44
CA LEU A 200 -12.43 4.10 5.01
C LEU A 200 -11.91 5.51 5.38
N PRO A 201 -10.81 5.61 6.16
CA PRO A 201 -10.24 6.90 6.57
C PRO A 201 -9.79 7.80 5.42
N ASP A 202 -9.26 7.24 4.34
CA ASP A 202 -8.79 7.98 3.17
C ASP A 202 -9.95 8.58 2.36
N SER A 203 -11.05 7.83 2.18
CA SER A 203 -12.31 8.35 1.62
C SER A 203 -12.84 9.54 2.42
N LEU A 204 -12.89 9.42 3.74
CA LEU A 204 -13.35 10.47 4.64
C LEU A 204 -12.43 11.70 4.61
N CYS A 205 -11.12 11.48 4.66
CA CYS A 205 -10.11 12.53 4.60
C CYS A 205 -10.15 13.31 3.27
N TRP A 206 -10.36 12.60 2.15
CA TRP A 206 -10.54 13.22 0.85
C TRP A 206 -11.84 14.03 0.78
N LEU A 207 -12.97 13.47 1.23
CA LEU A 207 -14.28 14.12 1.20
C LEU A 207 -14.27 15.43 1.99
N LEU A 208 -13.67 15.41 3.19
CA LEU A 208 -13.67 16.53 4.12
C LEU A 208 -12.51 17.51 3.93
N ASN A 209 -11.58 17.24 3.00
CA ASN A 209 -10.31 17.95 2.87
C ASN A 209 -9.58 18.06 4.22
N ILE A 210 -9.35 16.92 4.87
CA ILE A 210 -8.54 16.82 6.09
C ILE A 210 -7.45 15.77 5.93
N ARG A 211 -6.43 15.85 6.77
CA ARG A 211 -5.38 14.83 6.97
C ARG A 211 -5.16 14.59 8.44
N GLY A 212 -4.57 13.46 8.78
CA GLY A 212 -4.27 13.10 10.16
C GLY A 212 -2.89 12.47 10.32
N SER A 213 -2.69 11.82 11.45
CA SER A 213 -1.49 11.06 11.79
C SER A 213 -1.81 9.90 12.74
N ASP A 214 -3.01 9.32 12.60
CA ASP A 214 -3.42 8.18 13.43
C ASP A 214 -2.67 6.89 13.06
N ILE A 215 -2.29 6.77 11.80
CA ILE A 215 -1.49 5.66 11.28
C ILE A 215 -0.11 6.19 10.89
N PRO A 216 0.98 5.57 11.35
CA PRO A 216 2.32 5.92 10.89
C PRO A 216 2.40 5.87 9.37
N ARG A 217 3.02 6.88 8.74
CA ARG A 217 3.26 6.98 7.29
C ARG A 217 2.02 7.19 6.41
N ASN A 218 0.82 7.01 6.95
CA ASN A 218 -0.44 7.22 6.25
C ASN A 218 -1.20 8.39 6.89
N PRO A 219 -1.28 9.56 6.22
CA PRO A 219 -1.78 10.80 6.81
C PRO A 219 -3.32 10.87 6.88
N VAL A 220 -3.93 9.90 7.56
CA VAL A 220 -5.39 9.74 7.72
C VAL A 220 -5.85 9.95 9.16
N VAL A 221 -7.14 10.24 9.31
CA VAL A 221 -7.85 10.31 10.59
C VAL A 221 -8.74 9.07 10.71
N HIS A 222 -8.54 8.26 11.74
CA HIS A 222 -9.42 7.15 12.09
C HIS A 222 -10.74 7.69 12.62
N ALA A 223 -11.76 7.60 11.76
CA ALA A 223 -13.13 8.04 11.99
C ALA A 223 -14.07 7.30 11.03
N PHE A 224 -15.37 7.36 11.31
CA PHE A 224 -16.43 6.94 10.41
C PHE A 224 -17.30 8.13 10.03
N ALA A 225 -18.04 8.05 8.93
CA ALA A 225 -19.01 9.08 8.59
C ALA A 225 -20.26 8.51 7.93
N THR A 226 -21.37 9.24 8.05
CA THR A 226 -22.56 9.04 7.20
C THR A 226 -22.78 10.28 6.33
N VAL A 227 -23.14 10.07 5.07
CA VAL A 227 -23.50 11.15 4.12
C VAL A 227 -24.94 10.95 3.67
N GLU A 228 -25.81 11.91 3.95
CA GLU A 228 -27.23 11.86 3.56
C GLU A 228 -27.47 12.64 2.26
N ALA A 229 -27.98 11.96 1.23
CA ALA A 229 -28.08 12.51 -0.12
C ALA A 229 -29.00 13.74 -0.19
N ALA A 230 -30.21 13.64 0.38
CA ALA A 230 -31.25 14.68 0.25
C ALA A 230 -30.90 16.00 0.97
N THR A 231 -30.11 15.94 2.04
CA THR A 231 -29.74 17.09 2.86
C THR A 231 -28.29 17.53 2.65
N GLN A 232 -27.48 16.68 2.02
CA GLN A 232 -26.02 16.78 1.96
C GLN A 232 -25.37 16.85 3.36
N GLU A 233 -26.07 16.42 4.41
CA GLU A 233 -25.53 16.41 5.76
C GLU A 233 -24.49 15.29 5.91
N VAL A 234 -23.34 15.65 6.48
CA VAL A 234 -22.30 14.71 6.88
C VAL A 234 -22.25 14.66 8.41
N ARG A 235 -22.39 13.46 8.98
CA ARG A 235 -22.19 13.21 10.41
C ARG A 235 -20.88 12.44 10.59
N LEU A 236 -19.99 12.98 11.41
CA LEU A 236 -18.66 12.42 11.68
C LEU A 236 -18.65 11.70 13.03
N PHE A 237 -18.08 10.49 13.07
CA PHE A 237 -17.91 9.69 14.26
C PHE A 237 -16.41 9.60 14.55
N CYS A 238 -15.93 10.50 15.40
CA CYS A 238 -14.52 10.74 15.64
C CYS A 238 -14.31 11.19 17.09
N ASP A 239 -13.14 10.88 17.67
CA ASP A 239 -12.78 11.48 18.94
C ASP A 239 -12.55 12.99 18.75
N SER A 240 -13.39 13.80 19.39
CA SER A 240 -13.32 15.26 19.32
C SER A 240 -11.97 15.85 19.71
N ALA A 241 -11.15 15.14 20.51
CA ALA A 241 -9.80 15.56 20.87
C ALA A 241 -8.88 15.69 19.63
N LYS A 242 -9.14 14.90 18.57
CA LYS A 242 -8.40 14.97 17.30
C LYS A 242 -8.71 16.23 16.50
N LEU A 243 -9.86 16.86 16.74
CA LEU A 243 -10.34 18.05 16.03
C LEU A 243 -10.14 19.35 16.81
N ARG A 244 -9.40 19.32 17.93
CA ARG A 244 -9.28 20.48 18.85
C ARG A 244 -8.78 21.78 18.19
N ASP A 245 -8.01 21.66 17.10
CA ASP A 245 -7.43 22.78 16.36
C ASP A 245 -8.12 23.01 15.00
N LEU A 246 -9.25 22.33 14.74
CA LEU A 246 -9.96 22.33 13.45
C LEU A 246 -11.48 22.28 13.63
N ASP A 247 -12.16 23.38 13.29
CA ASP A 247 -13.62 23.39 13.19
C ASP A 247 -14.06 22.99 11.78
N LEU A 248 -14.81 21.89 11.69
CA LEU A 248 -15.36 21.38 10.44
C LEU A 248 -16.75 21.94 10.14
N GLY A 249 -17.45 22.53 11.12
CA GLY A 249 -18.82 23.01 10.95
C GLY A 249 -19.82 21.89 10.61
N LEU A 250 -19.62 20.68 11.14
CA LEU A 250 -20.47 19.52 10.95
C LEU A 250 -20.72 18.79 12.29
N PRO A 251 -21.82 18.01 12.43
CA PRO A 251 -22.06 17.21 13.62
C PRO A 251 -20.96 16.16 13.86
N VAL A 252 -20.37 16.19 15.06
CA VAL A 252 -19.34 15.23 15.50
C VAL A 252 -19.86 14.43 16.70
N PHE A 253 -19.79 13.11 16.60
CA PHE A 253 -20.17 12.15 17.61
C PHE A 253 -18.98 11.29 18.01
N ALA A 254 -19.05 10.64 19.18
CA ALA A 254 -18.04 9.69 19.61
C ALA A 254 -17.96 8.50 18.62
N PRO A 255 -16.77 7.89 18.41
CA PRO A 255 -16.59 6.81 17.43
C PRO A 255 -17.52 5.61 17.64
N ASP A 256 -17.79 5.24 18.89
CA ASP A 256 -18.64 4.11 19.29
C ASP A 256 -20.14 4.36 19.04
N ALA A 257 -20.56 5.61 18.89
CA ALA A 257 -21.94 5.97 18.58
C ALA A 257 -22.37 5.55 17.16
N ILE A 258 -21.44 5.19 16.27
CA ILE A 258 -21.75 4.80 14.89
C ILE A 258 -22.75 3.65 14.85
N VAL A 259 -22.52 2.57 15.61
CA VAL A 259 -23.35 1.36 15.58
C VAL A 259 -24.79 1.67 15.96
N GLN A 260 -24.98 2.45 17.04
CA GLN A 260 -26.30 2.90 17.46
C GLN A 260 -26.94 3.83 16.41
N SER A 261 -26.16 4.70 15.77
CA SER A 261 -26.70 5.63 14.76
C SER A 261 -27.23 4.92 13.51
N LEU A 262 -26.60 3.80 13.12
CA LEU A 262 -27.01 3.01 11.94
C LEU A 262 -28.44 2.49 12.09
N ALA A 263 -28.85 2.11 13.30
CA ALA A 263 -30.20 1.62 13.60
C ALA A 263 -31.30 2.69 13.43
N TYR A 264 -30.94 3.98 13.33
CA TYR A 264 -31.90 5.07 13.13
C TYR A 264 -31.90 5.63 11.70
N LEU A 265 -31.07 5.09 10.81
CA LEU A 265 -31.06 5.50 9.40
C LEU A 265 -32.32 5.01 8.69
N SER A 266 -32.74 5.76 7.67
CA SER A 266 -33.79 5.36 6.74
C SER A 266 -33.18 5.11 5.38
N GLY A 267 -33.43 3.92 4.83
CA GLY A 267 -32.74 3.42 3.63
C GLY A 267 -33.53 3.56 2.33
N PRO A 268 -32.91 3.22 1.18
CA PRO A 268 -31.72 2.34 1.09
C PRO A 268 -30.41 2.97 1.57
N VAL A 269 -29.65 2.28 2.42
CA VAL A 269 -28.33 2.71 2.94
C VAL A 269 -27.21 2.02 2.17
N ARG A 270 -26.37 2.80 1.48
CA ARG A 270 -25.19 2.31 0.77
C ARG A 270 -24.11 1.88 1.76
N LEU A 271 -23.70 0.62 1.67
CA LEU A 271 -22.62 0.05 2.47
C LEU A 271 -21.70 -0.78 1.59
N ASP A 272 -20.40 -0.57 1.73
CA ASP A 272 -19.39 -1.31 0.98
C ASP A 272 -19.17 -2.70 1.60
N ARG A 273 -19.40 -3.74 0.80
CA ARG A 273 -19.30 -5.13 1.23
C ARG A 273 -17.85 -5.58 1.47
N ASP A 274 -16.89 -4.91 0.83
CA ASP A 274 -15.48 -5.30 0.79
C ASP A 274 -14.61 -4.47 1.75
N SER A 275 -15.14 -3.38 2.32
CA SER A 275 -14.37 -2.49 3.21
C SER A 275 -15.07 -2.09 4.50
N ALA A 276 -16.39 -2.24 4.62
CA ALA A 276 -17.07 -1.96 5.88
C ALA A 276 -16.93 -3.11 6.89
N PRO A 277 -16.78 -2.81 8.20
CA PRO A 277 -16.92 -3.80 9.24
C PRO A 277 -18.22 -4.59 9.10
N TYR A 278 -18.15 -5.91 9.29
CA TYR A 278 -19.30 -6.81 9.31
C TYR A 278 -20.38 -6.30 10.25
N LEU A 279 -19.96 -5.73 11.38
CA LEU A 279 -20.84 -5.15 12.39
C LEU A 279 -21.79 -4.07 11.83
N PHE A 280 -21.36 -3.29 10.83
CA PHE A 280 -22.20 -2.25 10.26
C PHE A 280 -23.38 -2.85 9.48
N GLY A 281 -23.11 -3.89 8.69
CA GLY A 281 -24.15 -4.64 7.99
C GLY A 281 -25.09 -5.33 8.97
N GLN A 282 -24.55 -5.95 10.01
CA GLN A 282 -25.32 -6.60 11.06
C GLN A 282 -26.24 -5.60 11.79
N ALA A 283 -25.73 -4.42 12.16
CA ALA A 283 -26.52 -3.40 12.86
C ALA A 283 -27.69 -2.87 12.02
N LEU A 284 -27.51 -2.73 10.70
CA LEU A 284 -28.57 -2.34 9.78
C LEU A 284 -29.60 -3.47 9.61
N GLU A 285 -29.15 -4.72 9.49
CA GLU A 285 -30.03 -5.91 9.40
C GLU A 285 -30.87 -6.10 10.67
N ASP A 286 -30.27 -5.98 11.85
CA ASP A 286 -30.95 -6.11 13.15
C ASP A 286 -32.02 -5.02 13.35
N ALA A 287 -31.84 -3.86 12.70
CA ALA A 287 -32.77 -2.73 12.72
C ALA A 287 -33.78 -2.72 11.56
N ASP A 288 -33.79 -3.75 10.70
CA ASP A 288 -34.63 -3.85 9.49
C ASP A 288 -34.45 -2.65 8.53
N VAL A 289 -33.22 -2.10 8.47
CA VAL A 289 -32.86 -1.03 7.55
C VAL A 289 -32.40 -1.63 6.22
N ASN A 290 -33.02 -1.19 5.12
CA ASN A 290 -32.66 -1.66 3.79
C ASN A 290 -31.20 -1.28 3.43
N ILE A 291 -30.36 -2.27 3.13
CA ILE A 291 -28.97 -2.09 2.71
C ILE A 291 -28.87 -2.16 1.19
N ALA A 292 -28.22 -1.16 0.61
CA ALA A 292 -27.74 -1.18 -0.77
C ALA A 292 -26.24 -1.53 -0.78
N TRP A 293 -25.91 -2.80 -1.03
CA TRP A 293 -24.51 -3.24 -1.14
C TRP A 293 -23.87 -2.66 -2.40
N ALA A 294 -22.98 -1.68 -2.23
CA ALA A 294 -22.23 -1.07 -3.32
C ALA A 294 -20.95 -0.42 -2.78
N ALA A 295 -19.93 -0.33 -3.63
CA ALA A 295 -18.62 0.23 -3.26
C ALA A 295 -18.74 1.64 -2.66
N ASP A 296 -17.82 2.00 -1.76
CA ASP A 296 -17.74 3.35 -1.19
C ASP A 296 -17.79 4.43 -2.30
N PRO A 297 -18.72 5.40 -2.22
CA PRO A 297 -18.96 6.38 -3.29
C PRO A 297 -17.80 7.38 -3.49
N CYS A 298 -16.86 7.47 -2.54
CA CYS A 298 -15.66 8.31 -2.64
C CYS A 298 -14.54 7.65 -3.45
N LEU A 299 -14.54 6.33 -3.65
CA LEU A 299 -13.40 5.60 -4.22
C LEU A 299 -13.03 6.08 -5.63
N LEU A 300 -13.98 6.08 -6.57
CA LEU A 300 -13.71 6.50 -7.96
C LEU A 300 -13.44 8.01 -8.10
N PRO A 301 -14.21 8.91 -7.47
CA PRO A 301 -13.90 10.34 -7.46
C PRO A 301 -12.51 10.65 -6.90
N LYS A 302 -12.11 10.01 -5.79
CA LYS A 302 -10.78 10.19 -5.18
C LYS A 302 -9.65 9.64 -6.06
N ALA A 303 -9.89 8.52 -6.72
CA ALA A 303 -8.91 7.90 -7.61
C ALA A 303 -8.58 8.74 -8.86
N ARG A 304 -9.52 9.56 -9.34
CA ARG A 304 -9.38 10.47 -10.48
C ARG A 304 -8.96 11.85 -9.99
N LYS A 305 -7.65 12.05 -9.91
CA LYS A 305 -7.07 13.27 -9.32
C LYS A 305 -7.47 14.48 -10.16
N THR A 306 -7.76 15.59 -9.48
CA THR A 306 -7.97 16.89 -10.11
C THR A 306 -6.65 17.40 -10.74
N ASP A 307 -6.74 18.35 -11.67
CA ASP A 307 -5.54 18.97 -12.25
C ASP A 307 -4.64 19.59 -11.17
N ALA A 308 -5.23 20.19 -10.13
CA ALA A 308 -4.50 20.75 -9.00
C ALA A 308 -3.74 19.68 -8.19
N GLU A 309 -4.37 18.52 -7.95
CA GLU A 309 -3.74 17.39 -7.28
C GLU A 309 -2.60 16.78 -8.12
N ILE A 310 -2.74 16.74 -9.45
CA ILE A 310 -1.70 16.28 -10.37
C ILE A 310 -0.52 17.27 -10.40
N ASP A 311 -0.77 18.58 -10.48
CA ASP A 311 0.26 19.62 -10.45
C ASP A 311 1.03 19.65 -9.12
N ALA A 312 0.30 19.48 -8.02
CA ALA A 312 0.87 19.31 -6.69
C ALA A 312 1.77 18.06 -6.64
N SER A 313 1.29 16.93 -7.15
CA SER A 313 2.05 15.68 -7.23
C SER A 313 3.31 15.83 -8.08
N ARG A 314 3.25 16.49 -9.24
CA ARG A 314 4.43 16.83 -10.07
C ARG A 314 5.46 17.60 -9.25
N THR A 315 5.02 18.56 -8.44
CA THR A 315 5.91 19.37 -7.60
C THR A 315 6.56 18.55 -6.50
N ALA A 316 5.80 17.72 -5.79
CA ALA A 316 6.32 16.77 -4.79
C ALA A 316 7.39 15.85 -5.39
N HIS A 317 7.13 15.28 -6.56
CA HIS A 317 8.07 14.38 -7.23
C HIS A 317 9.33 15.08 -7.77
N LEU A 318 9.27 16.37 -8.09
CA LEU A 318 10.47 17.15 -8.44
C LEU A 318 11.36 17.41 -7.22
N ARG A 319 10.77 17.61 -6.04
CA ARG A 319 11.53 17.70 -4.77
C ARG A 319 12.16 16.36 -4.42
N ASP A 320 11.35 15.30 -4.43
CA ASP A 320 11.82 13.95 -4.13
C ASP A 320 12.87 13.47 -5.14
N GLY A 321 12.71 13.81 -6.43
CA GLY A 321 13.73 13.55 -7.46
C GLY A 321 15.07 14.23 -7.18
N ALA A 322 15.06 15.45 -6.62
CA ALA A 322 16.28 16.13 -6.23
C ALA A 322 16.96 15.45 -5.03
N ALA A 323 16.18 15.06 -4.01
CA ALA A 323 16.67 14.28 -2.87
C ALA A 323 17.24 12.93 -3.32
N MET A 324 16.55 12.20 -4.20
CA MET A 324 17.01 10.94 -4.77
C MET A 324 18.28 11.11 -5.61
N CYS A 325 18.43 12.19 -6.39
CA CYS A 325 19.67 12.45 -7.12
C CYS A 325 20.86 12.71 -6.18
N ALA A 326 20.65 13.48 -5.11
CA ALA A 326 21.67 13.72 -4.09
C ALA A 326 22.05 12.42 -3.35
N PHE A 327 21.05 11.60 -3.01
CA PHE A 327 21.25 10.28 -2.41
C PHE A 327 22.01 9.33 -3.34
N LEU A 328 21.63 9.22 -4.62
CA LEU A 328 22.32 8.34 -5.55
C LEU A 328 23.77 8.79 -5.82
N HIS A 329 24.04 10.10 -5.77
CA HIS A 329 25.42 10.61 -5.76
C HIS A 329 26.17 10.21 -4.47
N TRP A 330 25.51 10.25 -3.31
CA TRP A 330 26.09 9.73 -2.07
C TRP A 330 26.37 8.23 -2.15
N VAL A 331 25.46 7.42 -2.72
CA VAL A 331 25.68 5.98 -2.95
C VAL A 331 26.89 5.77 -3.87
N HIS A 332 27.05 6.57 -4.92
CA HIS A 332 28.22 6.52 -5.78
C HIS A 332 29.53 6.80 -5.02
N GLN A 333 29.52 7.69 -4.03
CA GLN A 333 30.69 7.94 -3.17
C GLN A 333 30.89 6.80 -2.15
N ALA A 334 29.80 6.29 -1.57
CA ALA A 334 29.79 5.17 -0.63
C ALA A 334 30.36 3.91 -1.28
N GLU A 335 30.00 3.62 -2.53
CA GLU A 335 30.57 2.51 -3.32
C GLU A 335 32.10 2.56 -3.34
N ARG A 336 32.69 3.73 -3.62
CA ARG A 336 34.16 3.87 -3.66
C ARG A 336 34.81 3.58 -2.32
N ARG A 337 34.14 3.94 -1.22
CA ARG A 337 34.58 3.67 0.16
C ARG A 337 34.46 2.18 0.49
N VAL A 338 33.35 1.53 0.11
CA VAL A 338 33.14 0.08 0.24
C VAL A 338 34.23 -0.70 -0.51
N LEU A 339 34.54 -0.29 -1.75
CA LEU A 339 35.61 -0.89 -2.55
C LEU A 339 37.01 -0.70 -1.95
N ALA A 340 37.19 0.32 -1.10
CA ALA A 340 38.41 0.56 -0.33
C ALA A 340 38.43 -0.17 1.03
N GLY A 341 37.39 -0.95 1.35
CA GLY A 341 37.29 -1.75 2.57
C GLY A 341 36.55 -1.07 3.73
N GLU A 342 35.91 0.08 3.51
CA GLU A 342 35.08 0.72 4.53
C GLU A 342 33.75 -0.02 4.71
N ARG A 343 33.31 -0.19 5.95
CA ARG A 343 32.00 -0.78 6.28
C ARG A 343 30.93 0.30 6.19
N ILE A 344 30.01 0.15 5.23
CA ILE A 344 28.77 0.91 5.09
C ILE A 344 27.64 -0.10 5.04
N THR A 345 26.56 0.13 5.78
CA THR A 345 25.46 -0.84 5.92
C THR A 345 24.15 -0.40 5.30
N GLU A 346 23.18 -1.31 5.28
CA GLU A 346 21.80 -1.04 4.87
C GLU A 346 21.17 0.08 5.72
N ILE A 347 21.40 0.09 7.04
CA ILE A 347 20.96 1.19 7.91
C ILE A 347 21.61 2.51 7.51
N ASP A 348 22.92 2.54 7.24
CA ASP A 348 23.60 3.77 6.80
C ASP A 348 22.99 4.33 5.51
N VAL A 349 22.58 3.45 4.59
CA VAL A 349 21.89 3.81 3.33
C VAL A 349 20.53 4.45 3.63
N VAL A 350 19.73 3.85 4.51
CA VAL A 350 18.42 4.40 4.90
C VAL A 350 18.59 5.78 5.53
N VAL A 351 19.50 5.91 6.50
CA VAL A 351 19.74 7.17 7.21
C VAL A 351 20.16 8.27 6.24
N ALA A 352 21.07 7.98 5.32
CA ALA A 352 21.50 8.94 4.32
C ALA A 352 20.33 9.41 3.44
N LEU A 353 19.47 8.51 2.97
CA LEU A 353 18.31 8.87 2.15
C LEU A 353 17.30 9.73 2.92
N GLU A 354 16.99 9.35 4.15
CA GLU A 354 16.09 10.13 5.00
C GLU A 354 16.63 11.53 5.27
N ASP A 355 17.95 11.69 5.46
CA ASP A 355 18.58 13.01 5.64
C ASP A 355 18.43 13.88 4.39
N PHE A 356 18.59 13.31 3.18
CA PHE A 356 18.40 14.07 1.93
C PHE A 356 16.94 14.48 1.72
N ARG A 357 15.97 13.62 2.06
CA ARG A 357 14.54 14.00 2.02
C ARG A 357 14.20 15.03 3.09
N GLY A 358 14.72 14.85 4.31
CA GLY A 358 14.46 15.70 5.47
C GLY A 358 15.03 17.11 5.35
N ALA A 359 15.85 17.37 4.33
CA ALA A 359 16.29 18.71 3.97
C ALA A 359 15.19 19.58 3.31
N ASP A 360 14.08 18.98 2.88
CA ASP A 360 12.93 19.69 2.33
C ASP A 360 11.86 19.94 3.40
N ASP A 361 11.55 21.22 3.65
CA ASP A 361 10.58 21.63 4.69
C ASP A 361 9.14 21.16 4.43
N ALA A 362 8.81 20.76 3.20
CA ALA A 362 7.49 20.23 2.86
C ALA A 362 7.32 18.75 3.25
N LEU A 363 8.41 18.03 3.56
CA LEU A 363 8.36 16.65 4.02
C LEU A 363 7.71 16.60 5.42
N ARG A 364 6.69 15.75 5.55
CA ARG A 364 5.97 15.50 6.81
C ARG A 364 6.33 14.16 7.41
N ASP A 365 6.52 13.16 6.57
CA ASP A 365 6.87 11.81 6.97
C ASP A 365 7.47 11.06 5.76
N ILE A 366 7.99 9.84 5.95
CA ILE A 366 8.15 8.86 4.86
C ILE A 366 6.79 8.21 4.56
N SER A 367 6.54 7.79 3.32
CA SER A 367 5.25 7.18 2.91
C SER A 367 5.14 5.69 3.25
N PHE A 368 6.27 5.05 3.53
CA PHE A 368 6.42 3.71 4.11
C PHE A 368 7.86 3.55 4.63
N GLU A 369 8.14 2.50 5.39
CA GLU A 369 9.51 2.23 5.85
C GLU A 369 10.40 1.88 4.66
N THR A 370 11.51 2.61 4.51
CA THR A 370 12.48 2.43 3.43
C THR A 370 13.02 1.01 3.45
N ILE A 371 12.92 0.34 2.31
CA ILE A 371 13.51 -0.95 2.02
C ILE A 371 14.89 -0.69 1.44
N ALA A 372 15.95 -1.11 2.15
CA ALA A 372 17.32 -1.08 1.65
C ALA A 372 17.92 -2.48 1.79
N GLY A 373 18.01 -3.23 0.69
CA GLY A 373 18.48 -4.62 0.70
C GLY A 373 19.71 -4.82 -0.18
N SER A 374 20.83 -5.24 0.42
CA SER A 374 22.07 -5.60 -0.27
C SER A 374 22.12 -7.10 -0.56
N GLY A 375 22.44 -7.45 -1.80
CA GLY A 375 22.60 -8.84 -2.24
C GLY A 375 21.36 -9.67 -1.89
N PRO A 376 21.47 -10.75 -1.07
CA PRO A 376 20.35 -11.62 -0.75
C PRO A 376 19.15 -10.91 -0.12
N HIS A 377 19.35 -9.83 0.64
CA HIS A 377 18.24 -9.08 1.25
C HIS A 377 17.39 -8.34 0.21
N GLY A 378 17.99 -7.93 -0.91
CA GLY A 378 17.22 -7.36 -2.03
C GLY A 378 16.21 -8.34 -2.64
N ALA A 379 16.39 -9.66 -2.44
CA ALA A 379 15.46 -10.68 -2.91
C ALA A 379 14.21 -10.86 -2.02
N ILE A 380 14.16 -10.22 -0.85
CA ILE A 380 13.01 -10.22 0.04
C ILE A 380 12.16 -8.99 -0.31
N VAL A 381 10.99 -9.21 -0.92
CA VAL A 381 10.21 -8.15 -1.61
C VAL A 381 9.95 -6.93 -0.71
N HIS A 382 9.50 -7.18 0.52
CA HIS A 382 9.24 -6.15 1.55
C HIS A 382 10.25 -6.26 2.71
N TYR A 383 11.54 -6.40 2.40
CA TYR A 383 12.60 -6.44 3.40
C TYR A 383 12.59 -5.20 4.29
N ARG A 384 12.75 -5.39 5.60
CA ARG A 384 12.94 -4.31 6.56
C ARG A 384 14.19 -4.60 7.36
N VAL A 385 15.17 -3.72 7.27
CA VAL A 385 16.42 -3.86 8.01
C VAL A 385 16.19 -3.59 9.50
N THR A 386 16.73 -4.47 10.34
CA THR A 386 16.82 -4.26 11.79
C THR A 386 18.29 -4.21 12.21
N GLN A 387 18.57 -3.80 13.44
CA GLN A 387 19.92 -3.87 14.02
C GLN A 387 20.51 -5.28 13.99
N GLU A 388 19.67 -6.32 14.06
CA GLU A 388 20.09 -7.72 14.02
C GLU A 388 20.40 -8.20 12.60
N THR A 389 19.69 -7.67 11.60
CA THR A 389 19.84 -8.08 10.20
C THR A 389 20.71 -7.12 9.38
N ASP A 390 21.22 -6.03 9.97
CA ASP A 390 21.94 -4.96 9.27
C ASP A 390 23.22 -5.48 8.57
N ARG A 391 23.13 -5.61 7.24
CA ARG A 391 24.23 -6.13 6.42
C ARG A 391 25.10 -5.01 5.89
N ALA A 392 26.42 -5.24 5.85
CA ALA A 392 27.33 -4.37 5.13
C ALA A 392 27.22 -4.58 3.62
N LEU A 393 27.24 -3.48 2.86
CA LEU A 393 27.33 -3.52 1.40
C LEU A 393 28.62 -4.25 0.97
N ALA A 394 28.55 -5.01 -0.12
CA ALA A 394 29.70 -5.75 -0.63
C ALA A 394 29.94 -5.53 -2.14
N PRO A 395 31.21 -5.54 -2.61
CA PRO A 395 31.53 -5.47 -4.03
C PRO A 395 30.91 -6.62 -4.84
N GLY A 396 30.33 -6.30 -5.98
CA GLY A 396 29.63 -7.23 -6.88
C GLY A 396 28.15 -7.45 -6.54
N GLU A 397 27.66 -6.94 -5.40
CA GLU A 397 26.25 -7.04 -5.03
C GLU A 397 25.39 -5.94 -5.66
N LEU A 398 24.09 -6.21 -5.74
CA LEU A 398 23.08 -5.19 -6.00
C LEU A 398 22.58 -4.60 -4.68
N LEU A 399 22.34 -3.30 -4.67
CA LEU A 399 21.61 -2.60 -3.63
C LEU A 399 20.25 -2.19 -4.20
N LEU A 400 19.18 -2.76 -3.66
CA LEU A 400 17.81 -2.32 -3.94
C LEU A 400 17.38 -1.33 -2.87
N VAL A 401 16.94 -0.13 -3.29
CA VAL A 401 16.39 0.88 -2.41
C VAL A 401 15.00 1.25 -2.90
N ASP A 402 13.99 0.97 -2.09
CA ASP A 402 12.61 1.35 -2.30
C ASP A 402 12.10 2.21 -1.14
N SER A 403 11.49 3.34 -1.47
CA SER A 403 11.27 4.40 -0.52
C SER A 403 10.34 5.49 -1.06
N GLY A 404 9.73 6.27 -0.17
CA GLY A 404 8.93 7.43 -0.57
C GLY A 404 8.71 8.43 0.55
N GLY A 405 8.16 9.59 0.20
CA GLY A 405 7.87 10.70 1.11
C GLY A 405 6.40 11.08 1.14
N GLN A 406 5.92 11.53 2.30
CA GLN A 406 4.67 12.27 2.47
C GLN A 406 4.99 13.75 2.54
N TYR A 407 4.66 14.48 1.47
CA TYR A 407 4.80 15.93 1.39
C TYR A 407 3.44 16.59 1.58
N ASP A 408 3.43 17.87 1.91
CA ASP A 408 2.18 18.66 1.99
C ASP A 408 1.31 18.58 0.73
N ASP A 409 1.94 18.38 -0.42
CA ASP A 409 1.35 18.46 -1.74
C ASP A 409 1.43 17.14 -2.53
N GLY A 410 1.85 16.04 -1.92
CA GLY A 410 1.85 14.75 -2.61
C GLY A 410 2.46 13.60 -1.81
N THR A 411 2.24 12.39 -2.32
CA THR A 411 2.85 11.16 -1.82
C THR A 411 3.75 10.62 -2.93
N THR A 412 4.99 10.24 -2.60
CA THR A 412 5.93 9.64 -3.55
C THR A 412 6.20 8.18 -3.25
N ASP A 413 6.58 7.46 -4.29
CA ASP A 413 7.03 6.08 -4.25
C ASP A 413 8.07 5.85 -5.37
N ILE A 414 9.22 5.28 -5.02
CA ILE A 414 10.33 5.09 -5.94
C ILE A 414 11.29 4.00 -5.47
N THR A 415 11.40 2.98 -6.30
CA THR A 415 12.49 2.01 -6.26
C THR A 415 13.60 2.25 -7.29
N ARG A 416 14.86 2.16 -6.85
CA ARG A 416 16.05 2.01 -7.70
C ARG A 416 16.90 0.83 -7.25
N THR A 417 17.35 0.04 -8.21
CA THR A 417 18.37 -1.00 -8.00
C THR A 417 19.72 -0.51 -8.56
N ILE A 418 20.77 -0.54 -7.75
CA ILE A 418 22.08 0.06 -8.01
C ILE A 418 23.17 -1.00 -7.88
N ALA A 419 24.19 -0.97 -8.75
CA ALA A 419 25.35 -1.85 -8.61
C ALA A 419 26.35 -1.30 -7.58
N ILE A 420 26.86 -2.16 -6.69
CA ILE A 420 28.02 -1.86 -5.84
C ILE A 420 29.24 -2.56 -6.46
N GLY A 421 30.11 -1.81 -7.13
CA GLY A 421 31.22 -2.37 -7.90
C GLY A 421 30.78 -2.85 -9.29
N THR A 422 31.33 -4.00 -9.72
CA THR A 422 31.02 -4.58 -11.04
C THR A 422 29.93 -5.65 -10.89
N PRO A 423 28.73 -5.46 -11.45
CA PRO A 423 27.66 -6.44 -11.35
C PRO A 423 27.96 -7.70 -12.19
N GLY A 424 27.36 -8.82 -11.81
CA GLY A 424 27.46 -10.06 -12.58
C GLY A 424 26.54 -10.10 -13.80
N ALA A 425 26.79 -11.07 -14.69
CA ALA A 425 26.02 -11.22 -15.93
C ALA A 425 24.56 -11.63 -15.69
N ALA A 426 24.29 -12.38 -14.61
CA ALA A 426 22.93 -12.80 -14.28
C ALA A 426 22.07 -11.63 -13.79
N GLU A 427 22.68 -10.74 -13.00
CA GLU A 427 22.12 -9.50 -12.48
C GLU A 427 21.78 -8.56 -13.64
N ILE A 428 22.73 -8.31 -14.55
CA ILE A 428 22.53 -7.46 -15.74
C ILE A 428 21.40 -8.01 -16.62
N ALA A 429 21.40 -9.31 -16.90
CA ALA A 429 20.38 -9.92 -17.76
C ALA A 429 18.98 -9.84 -17.14
N ALA A 430 18.85 -10.06 -15.82
CA ALA A 430 17.58 -9.93 -15.12
C ALA A 430 17.12 -8.46 -15.05
N PHE A 431 18.04 -7.53 -14.75
CA PHE A 431 17.73 -6.10 -14.66
C PHE A 431 17.24 -5.55 -15.99
N THR A 432 17.89 -5.96 -17.08
CA THR A 432 17.50 -5.54 -18.43
C THR A 432 16.08 -5.98 -18.75
N ARG A 433 15.66 -7.19 -18.38
CA ARG A 433 14.28 -7.66 -18.59
C ARG A 433 13.26 -6.90 -17.74
N VAL A 434 13.59 -6.62 -16.48
CA VAL A 434 12.74 -5.78 -15.61
C VAL A 434 12.58 -4.38 -16.23
N LEU A 435 13.67 -3.79 -16.70
CA LEU A 435 13.66 -2.49 -17.38
C LEU A 435 12.84 -2.52 -18.67
N GLN A 436 12.97 -3.57 -19.50
CA GLN A 436 12.13 -3.75 -20.68
C GLN A 436 10.64 -3.77 -20.33
N GLY A 437 10.27 -4.45 -19.23
CA GLY A 437 8.90 -4.45 -18.72
C GLY A 437 8.42 -3.05 -18.32
N MET A 438 9.24 -2.32 -17.57
CA MET A 438 8.93 -0.95 -17.14
C MET A 438 8.74 -0.03 -18.36
N ILE A 439 9.61 -0.16 -19.36
CA ILE A 439 9.56 0.60 -20.61
C ILE A 439 8.31 0.26 -21.41
N ALA A 440 7.94 -1.03 -21.49
CA ALA A 440 6.75 -1.48 -22.20
C ALA A 440 5.47 -0.84 -21.64
N VAL A 441 5.33 -0.79 -20.31
CA VAL A 441 4.22 -0.08 -19.65
C VAL A 441 4.31 1.42 -19.88
N SER A 442 5.48 2.03 -19.65
CA SER A 442 5.67 3.49 -19.74
C SER A 442 5.39 4.05 -21.15
N ARG A 443 5.55 3.22 -22.19
CA ARG A 443 5.32 3.60 -23.60
C ARG A 443 3.95 3.19 -24.12
N ALA A 444 3.14 2.50 -23.31
CA ALA A 444 1.86 1.99 -23.76
C ALA A 444 0.93 3.14 -24.19
N ARG A 445 0.26 2.94 -25.33
CA ARG A 445 -0.97 3.66 -25.71
C ARG A 445 -2.06 2.62 -25.83
N TRP A 446 -3.21 2.82 -25.19
CA TRP A 446 -4.30 1.85 -25.19
C TRP A 446 -5.66 2.53 -25.38
N PRO A 447 -6.67 1.83 -25.94
CA PRO A 447 -8.01 2.39 -26.03
C PRO A 447 -8.62 2.57 -24.64
N LYS A 448 -9.35 3.67 -24.45
CA LYS A 448 -10.15 3.90 -23.23
C LYS A 448 -11.12 2.72 -22.99
N GLY A 449 -11.30 2.36 -21.72
CA GLY A 449 -12.18 1.25 -21.31
C GLY A 449 -11.46 -0.02 -20.86
N LEU A 450 -10.12 -0.04 -20.89
CA LEU A 450 -9.32 -1.15 -20.36
C LEU A 450 -8.95 -0.95 -18.88
N ALA A 451 -8.88 -2.05 -18.15
CA ALA A 451 -8.48 -2.10 -16.75
C ALA A 451 -6.99 -2.42 -16.61
N GLY A 452 -6.42 -2.20 -15.43
CA GLY A 452 -4.99 -2.44 -15.23
C GLY A 452 -4.57 -3.91 -15.41
N ARG A 453 -5.48 -4.87 -15.22
CA ARG A 453 -5.23 -6.29 -15.56
C ARG A 453 -4.88 -6.52 -17.03
N ASP A 454 -5.40 -5.69 -17.93
CA ASP A 454 -5.19 -5.82 -19.36
C ASP A 454 -3.78 -5.34 -19.77
N LEU A 455 -3.13 -4.54 -18.92
CA LEU A 455 -1.80 -3.97 -19.15
C LEU A 455 -0.69 -4.66 -18.33
N ASP A 456 -1.00 -5.34 -17.22
CA ASP A 456 -0.02 -6.00 -16.33
C ASP A 456 0.91 -6.98 -17.08
N ALA A 457 0.41 -7.68 -18.10
CA ALA A 457 1.22 -8.61 -18.89
C ALA A 457 2.35 -7.92 -19.68
N LEU A 458 2.24 -6.63 -19.99
CA LEU A 458 3.28 -5.86 -20.71
C LEU A 458 4.59 -5.83 -19.92
N ALA A 459 4.49 -5.63 -18.60
CA ALA A 459 5.64 -5.58 -17.72
C ALA A 459 6.31 -6.96 -17.51
N ARG A 460 5.52 -8.03 -17.63
CA ARG A 460 5.98 -9.40 -17.37
C ARG A 460 6.54 -10.11 -18.59
N ALA A 461 6.08 -9.74 -19.78
CA ALA A 461 6.41 -10.45 -21.01
C ALA A 461 7.93 -10.69 -21.20
N PRO A 462 8.83 -9.71 -20.95
CA PRO A 462 10.28 -9.93 -21.06
C PRO A 462 10.82 -10.98 -20.07
N LEU A 463 10.30 -11.03 -18.85
CA LEU A 463 10.66 -12.03 -17.85
C LEU A 463 10.11 -13.42 -18.21
N TRP A 464 8.86 -13.51 -18.65
CA TRP A 464 8.24 -14.76 -19.05
C TRP A 464 8.98 -15.45 -20.20
N MET A 465 9.52 -14.68 -21.15
CA MET A 465 10.37 -15.22 -22.23
C MET A 465 11.64 -15.92 -21.70
N ALA A 466 12.07 -15.62 -20.48
CA ALA A 466 13.19 -16.27 -19.80
C ALA A 466 12.74 -17.29 -18.72
N GLY A 467 11.44 -17.59 -18.61
CA GLY A 467 10.90 -18.46 -17.56
C GLY A 467 10.92 -17.84 -16.16
N GLN A 468 10.90 -16.51 -16.08
CA GLN A 468 10.95 -15.72 -14.85
C GLN A 468 9.60 -15.01 -14.61
N ASP A 469 9.28 -14.68 -13.36
CA ASP A 469 8.11 -13.87 -12.98
C ASP A 469 8.36 -13.21 -11.61
N TYR A 470 7.42 -12.39 -11.13
CA TYR A 470 7.41 -11.78 -9.80
C TYR A 470 6.05 -11.91 -9.11
N ASP A 471 6.09 -12.13 -7.78
CA ASP A 471 4.93 -12.49 -6.94
C ASP A 471 4.16 -11.28 -6.38
N HIS A 472 4.15 -10.15 -7.09
CA HIS A 472 3.36 -8.96 -6.76
C HIS A 472 2.73 -8.33 -8.03
N GLY A 473 1.85 -7.33 -7.86
CA GLY A 473 1.29 -6.55 -8.98
C GLY A 473 2.35 -5.71 -9.67
N THR A 474 2.12 -5.30 -10.92
CA THR A 474 3.01 -4.36 -11.61
C THR A 474 2.89 -2.93 -11.07
N GLY A 475 1.79 -2.63 -10.39
CA GLY A 475 1.65 -1.41 -9.62
C GLY A 475 0.29 -1.26 -8.94
N HIS A 476 0.17 -0.20 -8.16
CA HIS A 476 -1.01 0.18 -7.38
C HIS A 476 -1.32 1.66 -7.59
N GLY A 477 -2.53 2.09 -7.23
CA GLY A 477 -2.83 3.52 -7.19
C GLY A 477 -2.11 4.23 -6.05
N VAL A 478 -1.93 5.54 -6.17
CA VAL A 478 -1.29 6.39 -5.15
C VAL A 478 -2.16 7.62 -4.90
N GLY A 479 -2.35 7.97 -3.62
CA GLY A 479 -3.09 9.15 -3.19
C GLY A 479 -2.24 10.43 -3.17
N VAL A 480 -2.88 11.59 -2.95
CA VAL A 480 -2.18 12.89 -2.82
C VAL A 480 -2.13 13.32 -1.36
N HIS A 481 -0.95 13.20 -0.74
CA HIS A 481 -0.77 13.31 0.71
C HIS A 481 -1.73 12.38 1.45
N LEU A 482 -1.85 11.14 0.98
CA LEU A 482 -2.77 10.09 1.46
C LEU A 482 -2.02 8.74 1.43
N SER A 483 -2.74 7.63 1.38
CA SER A 483 -2.13 6.30 1.27
C SER A 483 -1.24 6.20 0.02
N VAL A 484 -0.04 5.65 0.21
CA VAL A 484 0.85 5.28 -0.89
C VAL A 484 0.24 4.14 -1.72
N HIS A 485 -0.49 3.24 -1.06
CA HIS A 485 -1.30 2.22 -1.71
C HIS A 485 -2.77 2.64 -1.66
N GLU A 486 -3.24 3.27 -2.75
CA GLU A 486 -4.60 3.76 -2.90
C GLU A 486 -5.36 2.96 -3.96
N GLY A 487 -6.54 2.46 -3.60
CA GLY A 487 -7.48 1.87 -4.54
C GLY A 487 -8.46 2.88 -5.14
N PRO A 488 -9.33 2.44 -6.08
CA PRO A 488 -9.52 1.04 -6.46
C PRO A 488 -8.75 0.63 -7.72
N GLN A 489 -8.11 1.57 -8.42
CA GLN A 489 -7.25 1.28 -9.58
C GLN A 489 -5.98 0.54 -9.18
N ARG A 490 -5.59 -0.46 -9.97
CA ARG A 490 -4.37 -1.24 -9.78
C ARG A 490 -3.84 -1.68 -11.13
N LEU A 491 -2.52 -1.69 -11.29
CA LEU A 491 -1.86 -2.30 -12.45
C LEU A 491 -1.44 -3.72 -12.06
N SER A 492 -2.42 -4.63 -11.99
CA SER A 492 -2.19 -6.01 -11.57
C SER A 492 -3.18 -6.95 -12.23
N ARG A 493 -2.90 -8.26 -12.22
CA ARG A 493 -3.84 -9.29 -12.73
C ARG A 493 -5.23 -9.25 -12.08
N SER A 494 -5.35 -8.69 -10.88
CA SER A 494 -6.62 -8.52 -10.14
C SER A 494 -7.21 -7.11 -10.28
N GLY A 495 -6.60 -6.22 -11.06
CA GLY A 495 -7.07 -4.85 -11.26
C GLY A 495 -8.20 -4.81 -12.28
N GLU A 496 -9.44 -4.88 -11.81
CA GLU A 496 -10.64 -4.91 -12.66
C GLU A 496 -11.23 -3.53 -12.99
N ILE A 497 -10.79 -2.50 -12.27
CA ILE A 497 -11.22 -1.13 -12.51
C ILE A 497 -10.55 -0.56 -13.77
N THR A 498 -11.38 -0.01 -14.66
CA THR A 498 -10.93 0.74 -15.84
C THR A 498 -9.99 1.87 -15.44
N LEU A 499 -8.89 2.02 -16.18
CA LEU A 499 -7.97 3.13 -16.00
C LEU A 499 -8.52 4.39 -16.68
N ASP A 500 -8.74 5.44 -15.90
CA ASP A 500 -9.26 6.73 -16.35
C ASP A 500 -8.23 7.85 -16.18
N PRO A 501 -8.31 8.93 -16.97
CA PRO A 501 -7.48 10.11 -16.79
C PRO A 501 -7.46 10.63 -15.35
N GLY A 502 -6.27 11.06 -14.92
CA GLY A 502 -6.01 11.56 -13.57
C GLY A 502 -5.68 10.47 -12.56
N MET A 503 -5.86 9.18 -12.86
CA MET A 503 -5.38 8.11 -11.99
C MET A 503 -3.86 8.08 -11.92
N ILE A 504 -3.29 8.22 -10.72
CA ILE A 504 -1.87 8.00 -10.45
C ILE A 504 -1.66 6.54 -10.06
N LEU A 505 -0.68 5.87 -10.67
CA LEU A 505 -0.27 4.50 -10.38
C LEU A 505 1.26 4.36 -10.30
N SER A 506 1.75 3.38 -9.54
CA SER A 506 3.12 2.87 -9.69
C SER A 506 3.26 2.01 -10.96
N ASN A 507 4.47 1.99 -11.50
CA ASN A 507 4.94 1.06 -12.54
C ASN A 507 6.27 0.50 -12.07
N GLU A 508 6.20 -0.66 -11.41
CA GLU A 508 7.24 -1.22 -10.54
C GLU A 508 7.53 -2.71 -10.79
N PRO A 509 7.78 -3.16 -12.05
CA PRO A 509 8.17 -4.54 -12.27
C PRO A 509 9.42 -4.90 -11.47
N GLY A 510 9.53 -6.19 -11.12
CA GLY A 510 10.66 -6.70 -10.39
C GLY A 510 11.04 -8.13 -10.74
N TYR A 511 12.14 -8.60 -10.18
CA TYR A 511 12.57 -9.99 -10.21
C TYR A 511 13.42 -10.29 -8.99
N TYR A 512 13.10 -11.38 -8.29
CA TYR A 512 13.73 -11.71 -7.01
C TYR A 512 14.29 -13.14 -7.07
N ARG A 513 15.61 -13.26 -6.97
CA ARG A 513 16.29 -14.54 -6.89
C ARG A 513 16.68 -14.79 -5.44
N ALA A 514 15.86 -15.59 -4.75
CA ALA A 514 16.03 -15.93 -3.34
C ALA A 514 17.47 -16.34 -3.01
N GLY A 515 18.02 -15.75 -1.95
CA GLY A 515 19.39 -16.00 -1.49
C GLY A 515 20.49 -15.38 -2.36
N ALA A 516 20.17 -14.61 -3.40
CA ALA A 516 21.13 -14.00 -4.31
C ALA A 516 20.97 -12.48 -4.44
N PHE A 517 19.92 -12.02 -5.14
CA PHE A 517 19.66 -10.60 -5.40
C PHE A 517 18.18 -10.37 -5.73
N GLY A 518 17.72 -9.14 -5.57
CA GLY A 518 16.46 -8.71 -6.15
C GLY A 518 16.62 -7.40 -6.90
N ILE A 519 15.70 -7.19 -7.83
CA ILE A 519 15.64 -6.03 -8.70
C ILE A 519 14.20 -5.55 -8.72
N ARG A 520 14.01 -4.25 -8.54
CA ARG A 520 12.77 -3.53 -8.84
C ARG A 520 13.14 -2.16 -9.41
N ILE A 521 12.37 -1.71 -10.39
CA ILE A 521 12.55 -0.40 -11.00
C ILE A 521 11.18 0.25 -11.07
N GLU A 522 11.02 1.36 -10.39
CA GLU A 522 9.71 1.94 -10.15
C GLU A 522 9.66 3.43 -10.43
N ASN A 523 8.59 3.84 -11.09
CA ASN A 523 8.19 5.22 -11.21
C ASN A 523 6.68 5.33 -10.97
N LEU A 524 6.24 6.44 -10.39
CA LEU A 524 4.84 6.85 -10.45
C LEU A 524 4.54 7.49 -11.80
N VAL A 525 3.37 7.13 -12.32
CA VAL A 525 2.82 7.59 -13.59
C VAL A 525 1.38 8.05 -13.40
N VAL A 526 0.92 8.99 -14.22
CA VAL A 526 -0.47 9.42 -14.27
C VAL A 526 -1.08 9.06 -15.63
N VAL A 527 -2.29 8.51 -15.60
CA VAL A 527 -3.07 8.23 -16.81
C VAL A 527 -3.52 9.56 -17.43
N THR A 528 -3.24 9.74 -18.71
CA THR A 528 -3.59 10.94 -19.47
C THR A 528 -4.17 10.57 -20.83
N PRO A 529 -4.96 11.44 -21.47
CA PRO A 529 -5.28 11.29 -22.89
C PRO A 529 -3.99 11.22 -23.71
N ALA A 530 -3.89 10.22 -24.59
CA ALA A 530 -2.72 10.10 -25.44
C ALA A 530 -2.74 11.20 -26.52
N PRO A 531 -1.60 11.83 -26.83
CA PRO A 531 -1.51 12.75 -27.95
C PRO A 531 -1.92 12.09 -29.27
N ASP A 532 -2.57 12.86 -30.15
CA ASP A 532 -2.97 12.39 -31.47
C ASP A 532 -1.75 12.06 -32.33
N LEU A 533 -1.80 10.91 -33.01
CA LEU A 533 -0.83 10.54 -34.02
C LEU A 533 -1.39 10.75 -35.44
N PRO A 534 -0.53 11.03 -36.44
CA PRO A 534 -0.92 10.99 -37.84
C PRO A 534 -1.56 9.63 -38.17
N ASP A 535 -2.68 9.66 -38.88
CA ASP A 535 -3.41 8.48 -39.37
C ASP A 535 -3.94 7.53 -38.27
N GLN A 536 -4.12 8.00 -37.03
CA GLN A 536 -4.78 7.19 -35.99
C GLN A 536 -6.28 7.00 -36.26
N ASP A 537 -6.82 5.85 -35.85
CA ASP A 537 -8.27 5.60 -35.83
C ASP A 537 -9.00 6.61 -34.89
N ASP A 538 -10.31 6.80 -35.08
CA ASP A 538 -11.18 7.68 -34.26
C ASP A 538 -11.39 7.21 -32.79
N ARG A 539 -10.55 6.31 -32.28
CA ARG A 539 -10.66 5.80 -30.90
C ARG A 539 -9.96 6.74 -29.92
N GLU A 540 -10.62 7.04 -28.81
CA GLU A 540 -9.97 7.68 -27.66
C GLU A 540 -8.87 6.77 -27.12
N MET A 541 -7.63 7.27 -27.14
CA MET A 541 -6.46 6.58 -26.62
C MET A 541 -5.99 7.23 -25.33
N LEU A 542 -5.51 6.41 -24.41
CA LEU A 542 -4.86 6.81 -23.16
C LEU A 542 -3.38 6.46 -23.20
N SER A 543 -2.59 7.16 -22.39
CA SER A 543 -1.16 6.93 -22.18
C SER A 543 -0.77 7.27 -20.74
N PHE A 544 0.51 7.02 -20.41
CA PHE A 544 1.08 7.43 -19.13
C PHE A 544 1.99 8.65 -19.27
N GLU A 545 1.86 9.60 -18.35
CA GLU A 545 2.87 10.62 -18.07
C GLU A 545 3.67 10.21 -16.83
N THR A 546 5.00 10.36 -16.87
CA THR A 546 5.88 10.05 -15.73
C THR A 546 5.95 11.20 -14.71
N LEU A 547 5.73 10.88 -13.44
CA LEU A 547 5.92 11.80 -12.31
C LEU A 547 7.31 11.66 -11.68
N THR A 548 7.83 10.44 -11.55
CA THR A 548 9.11 10.16 -10.88
C THR A 548 10.34 10.42 -11.77
N TRP A 549 11.26 11.26 -11.29
CA TRP A 549 12.47 11.66 -12.02
C TRP A 549 13.75 11.41 -11.22
N ALA A 550 14.39 10.25 -11.44
CA ALA A 550 15.72 9.92 -10.93
C ALA A 550 16.43 8.97 -11.90
N PRO A 551 17.77 9.04 -12.07
CA PRO A 551 18.48 8.21 -13.05
C PRO A 551 18.34 6.71 -12.75
N ILE A 552 18.49 5.90 -13.80
CA ILE A 552 18.51 4.43 -13.75
C ILE A 552 19.96 4.01 -13.99
N ASP A 553 20.49 3.08 -13.18
CA ASP A 553 21.90 2.69 -13.24
C ASP A 553 22.24 1.99 -14.57
N ARG A 554 22.96 2.70 -15.43
CA ARG A 554 23.33 2.24 -16.79
C ARG A 554 24.27 1.03 -16.78
N ARG A 555 24.96 0.78 -15.66
CA ARG A 555 25.89 -0.36 -15.53
C ARG A 555 25.16 -1.71 -15.48
N LEU A 556 23.87 -1.69 -15.17
CA LEU A 556 23.03 -2.88 -15.08
C LEU A 556 22.29 -3.21 -16.40
N ILE A 557 22.53 -2.43 -17.45
CA ILE A 557 21.82 -2.55 -18.72
C ILE A 557 22.68 -3.31 -19.73
N ASP A 558 22.20 -4.46 -20.18
CA ASP A 558 22.68 -5.10 -21.40
C ASP A 558 22.12 -4.30 -22.59
N VAL A 559 22.93 -3.35 -23.02
CA VAL A 559 22.60 -2.43 -24.11
C VAL A 559 22.23 -3.23 -25.37
N ASP A 560 22.96 -4.30 -25.70
CA ASP A 560 22.74 -5.11 -26.91
C ASP A 560 21.42 -5.90 -26.89
N ALA A 561 20.86 -6.16 -25.71
CA ALA A 561 19.54 -6.77 -25.56
C ALA A 561 18.37 -5.79 -25.79
N LEU A 562 18.64 -4.47 -25.83
CA LEU A 562 17.61 -3.45 -26.04
C LEU A 562 17.34 -3.19 -27.52
N SER A 563 16.05 -3.10 -27.86
CA SER A 563 15.59 -2.57 -29.14
C SER A 563 15.93 -1.07 -29.28
N PRO A 564 15.98 -0.54 -30.52
CA PRO A 564 16.23 0.89 -30.74
C PRO A 564 15.24 1.80 -30.00
N ALA A 565 13.97 1.38 -29.89
CA ALA A 565 12.95 2.18 -29.24
C ALA A 565 13.04 2.15 -27.71
N GLU A 566 13.53 1.06 -27.12
CA GLU A 566 13.83 0.99 -25.67
C GLU A 566 15.03 1.88 -25.34
N ARG A 567 16.10 1.82 -26.14
CA ARG A 567 17.27 2.72 -25.99
C ARG A 567 16.86 4.18 -26.06
N ALA A 568 16.09 4.55 -27.09
CA ALA A 568 15.59 5.92 -27.25
C ALA A 568 14.72 6.39 -26.08
N TRP A 569 13.93 5.49 -25.47
CA TRP A 569 13.17 5.83 -24.28
C TRP A 569 14.08 6.13 -23.09
N ILE A 570 15.13 5.33 -22.86
CA ILE A 570 16.07 5.54 -21.76
C ILE A 570 16.81 6.87 -21.95
N ASP A 571 17.31 7.14 -23.15
CA ASP A 571 17.99 8.39 -23.47
C ASP A 571 17.07 9.60 -23.26
N THR A 572 15.81 9.49 -23.67
CA THR A 572 14.79 10.54 -23.48
C THR A 572 14.45 10.73 -22.00
N TYR A 573 14.30 9.64 -21.25
CA TYR A 573 14.03 9.67 -19.82
C TYR A 573 15.17 10.33 -19.06
N HIS A 574 16.43 9.92 -19.31
CA HIS A 574 17.63 10.48 -18.68
C HIS A 574 17.86 11.95 -19.04
N ALA A 575 17.62 12.34 -20.30
CA ALA A 575 17.63 13.75 -20.69
C ALA A 575 16.55 14.54 -19.93
N GLY A 576 15.36 13.95 -19.75
CA GLY A 576 14.27 14.53 -18.95
C GLY A 576 14.62 14.70 -17.47
N VAL A 577 15.33 13.73 -16.88
CA VAL A 577 15.87 13.81 -15.50
C VAL A 577 16.86 14.98 -15.41
N ALA A 578 17.87 15.04 -16.29
CA ALA A 578 18.87 16.11 -16.28
C ALA A 578 18.23 17.51 -16.44
N GLN A 579 17.25 17.63 -17.34
CA GLN A 579 16.52 18.89 -17.55
C GLN A 579 15.75 19.33 -16.31
N ARG A 580 15.00 18.42 -15.68
CA ARG A 580 14.12 18.75 -14.54
C ARG A 580 14.89 19.02 -13.25
N MET A 581 16.04 18.40 -13.09
CA MET A 581 16.93 18.59 -11.95
C MET A 581 17.87 19.81 -12.10
N ALA A 582 17.93 20.41 -13.28
CA ALA A 582 18.73 21.62 -13.52
C ALA A 582 18.33 22.74 -12.54
N GLY A 583 19.31 23.29 -11.82
CA GLY A 583 19.11 24.33 -10.82
C GLY A 583 18.53 23.85 -9.48
N ARG A 584 18.26 22.54 -9.30
CA ARG A 584 17.77 21.95 -8.04
C ARG A 584 18.84 21.23 -7.23
N LEU A 585 20.03 21.07 -7.81
CA LEU A 585 21.11 20.25 -7.27
C LEU A 585 22.35 21.10 -6.96
N SER A 586 23.16 20.63 -6.02
CA SER A 586 24.50 21.19 -5.82
C SER A 586 25.37 20.96 -7.05
N PRO A 587 26.42 21.78 -7.28
CA PRO A 587 27.24 21.69 -8.50
C PRO A 587 27.89 20.32 -8.73
N ASP A 588 28.31 19.63 -7.66
CA ASP A 588 28.91 18.30 -7.71
C ASP A 588 27.88 17.22 -8.07
N VAL A 589 26.69 17.24 -7.46
CA VAL A 589 25.60 16.32 -7.80
C VAL A 589 25.14 16.55 -9.23
N ALA A 590 25.03 17.80 -9.68
CA ALA A 590 24.66 18.14 -11.06
C ALA A 590 25.69 17.64 -12.08
N ALA A 591 26.99 17.76 -11.79
CA ALA A 591 28.06 17.26 -12.65
C ALA A 591 28.03 15.72 -12.74
N TRP A 592 27.87 15.04 -11.60
CA TRP A 592 27.70 13.59 -11.56
C TRP A 592 26.46 13.14 -12.34
N LEU A 593 25.32 13.81 -12.12
CA LEU A 593 24.07 13.51 -12.81
C LEU A 593 24.24 13.60 -14.33
N GLY A 594 24.95 14.64 -14.81
CA GLY A 594 25.25 14.83 -16.23
C GLY A 594 26.02 13.67 -16.87
N GLU A 595 26.90 12.98 -16.13
CA GLU A 595 27.60 11.80 -16.64
C GLU A 595 26.74 10.53 -16.63
N VAL A 596 25.98 10.31 -15.55
CA VAL A 596 25.13 9.11 -15.42
C VAL A 596 23.86 9.16 -16.26
N THR A 597 23.51 10.33 -16.82
CA THR A 597 22.37 10.53 -17.73
C THR A 597 22.75 10.69 -19.20
N ARG A 598 24.02 10.42 -19.57
CA ARG A 598 24.42 10.43 -20.98
C ARG A 598 23.69 9.32 -21.76
N PRO A 599 23.42 9.53 -23.06
CA PRO A 599 22.85 8.50 -23.91
C PRO A 599 23.63 7.18 -23.88
N LEU A 600 22.92 6.05 -24.05
CA LEU A 600 23.47 4.68 -24.03
C LEU A 600 24.35 4.34 -25.23
#